data_AF-A0A7W7K1E1-F1
#
_entry.id   AF-A0A7W7K1E1-F1
#
_cell.length_a   1.000
_cell.length_b   1.000
_cell.length_c   1.000
_cell.angle_alpha   90.00
_cell.angle_beta   90.00
_cell.angle_gamma   90.00
#
_symmetry.space_group_name_H-M   'P 1'
#
loop_
_entity.id
_entity.type
_entity.pdbx_description
1 polymer ?
#
loop_
_entity_poly.entity_id
_entity_poly.type
_entity_poly.pdbx_seq_one_letter_code
_entity_poly.pdbx_strand_id
1 'polypeptide(L)'
;MTDVSVTSPVERIARVIAAEMLSPNGEAFEEPAEPVGLMVERIWPVEVERAMAILRTLREPTREMVEAGREAGDDPALIWNAMVRAALEQAVETVDTVAEPA
;
A
#
# COMPACT_ATOMS: atom_id res chain seq x y z
N MET A 1 6.15 7.84 19.99
CA MET A 1 6.60 8.84 19.00
C MET A 1 6.35 8.20 17.65
N THR A 2 5.43 8.75 16.86
CA THR A 2 5.04 8.16 15.57
C THR A 2 6.03 8.60 14.51
N ASP A 3 6.66 7.64 13.82
CA ASP A 3 7.59 7.95 12.73
C ASP A 3 6.82 8.55 11.54
N VAL A 4 7.22 9.74 11.12
CA VAL A 4 6.65 10.42 9.95
C VAL A 4 7.56 10.15 8.75
N SER A 5 6.98 9.61 7.67
CA SER A 5 7.73 9.37 6.45
C SER A 5 8.20 10.68 5.81
N VAL A 6 9.42 10.67 5.27
CA VAL A 6 9.99 11.79 4.53
C VAL A 6 9.55 11.83 3.05
N THR A 7 8.92 10.76 2.55
CA THR A 7 8.41 10.67 1.18
C THR A 7 6.88 10.68 1.14
N SER A 8 6.33 11.20 0.05
CA SER A 8 4.87 11.28 -0.11
C SER A 8 4.25 9.88 -0.23
N PRO A 9 2.98 9.67 0.21
CA PRO A 9 2.27 8.42 -0.07
C PRO A 9 2.20 8.07 -1.56
N VAL A 10 2.08 9.08 -2.43
CA VAL A 10 2.07 8.89 -3.90
C VAL A 10 3.38 8.27 -4.37
N GLU A 11 4.52 8.81 -3.96
CA GLU A 11 5.84 8.27 -4.29
C GLU A 11 6.00 6.85 -3.77
N ARG A 12 5.62 6.59 -2.51
CA ARG A 12 5.73 5.25 -1.91
C ARG A 12 4.92 4.21 -2.67
N ILE A 13 3.68 4.54 -3.06
CA ILE A 13 2.83 3.65 -3.87
C ILE A 13 3.42 3.48 -5.28
N ALA A 14 3.87 4.55 -5.92
CA ALA A 14 4.48 4.49 -7.25
C ALA A 14 5.74 3.61 -7.27
N ARG A 15 6.56 3.67 -6.21
CA ARG A 15 7.73 2.80 -6.02
C ARG A 15 7.34 1.33 -5.84
N VAL A 16 6.24 1.05 -5.14
CA VAL A 16 5.70 -0.32 -5.01
C VAL A 16 5.27 -0.84 -6.37
N ILE A 17 4.48 -0.06 -7.14
CA ILE A 17 4.07 -0.45 -8.50
C ILE A 17 5.28 -0.73 -9.40
N ALA A 18 6.28 0.17 -9.38
CA ALA A 18 7.51 0.00 -10.13
C ALA A 18 8.28 -1.26 -9.73
N ALA A 19 8.32 -1.59 -8.44
CA ALA A 19 8.98 -2.79 -7.95
C ALA A 19 8.24 -4.08 -8.34
N GLU A 20 6.90 -4.08 -8.33
CA GLU A 20 6.10 -5.24 -8.74
C GLU A 20 6.29 -5.60 -10.21
N MET A 21 6.39 -4.60 -11.10
CA MET A 21 6.67 -4.82 -12.53
C MET A 21 8.05 -5.45 -12.78
N LEU A 22 9.00 -5.25 -11.88
CA LEU A 22 10.39 -5.71 -12.00
C LEU A 22 10.68 -6.99 -11.22
N SER A 23 9.75 -7.43 -10.38
CA SER A 23 9.90 -8.62 -9.57
C SER A 23 9.65 -9.88 -10.42
N PRO A 24 10.55 -10.88 -10.40
CA PRO A 24 10.29 -12.20 -10.98
C PRO A 24 9.13 -12.95 -10.30
N ASN A 25 8.80 -12.58 -9.06
CA ASN A 25 7.61 -13.07 -8.34
C ASN A 25 6.36 -12.18 -8.59
N GLY A 26 6.50 -11.14 -9.41
CA GLY A 26 5.43 -10.26 -9.90
C GLY A 26 5.18 -10.51 -11.39
N GLU A 27 5.27 -9.47 -12.22
CA GLU A 27 5.04 -9.56 -13.68
C GLU A 27 6.33 -9.65 -14.51
N ALA A 28 7.52 -9.67 -13.89
CA ALA A 28 8.77 -9.67 -14.67
C ALA A 28 8.98 -11.00 -15.39
N PHE A 29 9.09 -10.93 -16.72
CA PHE A 29 9.29 -12.09 -17.58
C PHE A 29 10.73 -12.64 -17.55
N GLU A 30 11.71 -11.81 -17.18
CA GLU A 30 13.15 -12.15 -17.15
C GLU A 30 13.85 -11.49 -15.97
N GLU A 31 15.00 -12.05 -15.57
CA GLU A 31 15.85 -11.48 -14.51
C GLU A 31 16.38 -10.11 -14.96
N PRO A 32 16.27 -9.06 -14.13
CA PRO A 32 16.59 -7.71 -14.55
C PRO A 32 18.08 -7.54 -14.87
N ALA A 33 18.37 -6.86 -15.98
CA ALA A 33 19.75 -6.59 -16.42
C ALA A 33 20.51 -5.59 -15.54
N GLU A 34 19.80 -4.84 -14.69
CA GLU A 34 20.33 -3.88 -13.73
C GLU A 34 19.75 -4.14 -12.33
N PRO A 35 20.40 -3.69 -11.25
CA PRO A 35 19.83 -3.80 -9.91
C PRO A 35 18.42 -3.19 -9.83
N VAL A 36 17.46 -3.95 -9.28
CA VAL A 36 16.04 -3.56 -9.18
C VAL A 36 15.88 -2.16 -8.57
N GLY A 37 16.67 -1.81 -7.55
CA GLY A 37 16.61 -0.49 -6.93
C GLY A 37 16.85 0.66 -7.92
N LEU A 38 17.83 0.54 -8.82
CA LEU A 38 18.13 1.56 -9.83
C LEU A 38 17.03 1.65 -10.89
N MET A 39 16.45 0.52 -11.24
CA MET A 39 15.31 0.47 -12.16
C MET A 39 14.07 1.11 -11.53
N VAL A 40 13.78 0.84 -10.25
CA VAL A 40 12.68 1.47 -9.49
C VAL A 40 12.85 2.99 -9.45
N GLU A 41 14.03 3.51 -9.13
CA GLU A 41 14.30 4.97 -9.12
C GLU A 41 13.95 5.64 -10.46
N ARG A 42 14.15 4.93 -11.57
CA ARG A 42 13.90 5.43 -12.92
C ARG A 42 12.44 5.29 -13.34
N ILE A 43 11.74 4.26 -12.86
CA ILE A 43 10.37 3.93 -13.30
C ILE A 43 9.31 4.58 -12.41
N TRP A 44 9.50 4.67 -11.09
CA TRP A 44 8.43 5.17 -10.21
C TRP A 44 7.86 6.54 -10.63
N PRO A 45 8.62 7.51 -11.20
CA PRO A 45 8.05 8.78 -11.59
C PRO A 45 6.95 8.67 -12.65
N VAL A 46 6.98 7.63 -13.50
CA VAL A 46 5.92 7.40 -14.51
C VAL A 46 4.66 6.75 -13.91
N GLU A 47 4.77 6.14 -12.73
CA GLU A 47 3.66 5.47 -12.04
C GLU A 47 2.83 6.41 -11.15
N VAL A 48 3.15 7.71 -11.14
CA VAL A 48 2.48 8.72 -10.29
C VAL A 48 0.97 8.77 -10.53
N GLU A 49 0.51 8.71 -11.78
CA GLU A 49 -0.94 8.77 -12.08
C GLU A 49 -1.68 7.54 -11.55
N ARG A 50 -1.09 6.35 -11.68
CA ARG A 50 -1.65 5.11 -11.12
C ARG A 50 -1.65 5.14 -9.59
N ALA A 51 -0.57 5.63 -8.97
CA ALA A 51 -0.51 5.81 -7.53
C ALA A 51 -1.57 6.80 -7.01
N MET A 52 -1.82 7.90 -7.73
CA MET A 52 -2.90 8.83 -7.41
C MET A 52 -4.29 8.19 -7.56
N ALA A 53 -4.50 7.35 -8.58
CA ALA A 53 -5.75 6.63 -8.76
C ALA A 53 -6.04 5.72 -7.56
N ILE A 54 -5.03 4.99 -7.07
CA ILE A 54 -5.14 4.15 -5.86
C ILE A 54 -5.56 5.01 -4.65
N LEU A 55 -4.88 6.13 -4.38
CA LEU A 55 -5.25 6.99 -3.25
C LEU A 55 -6.66 7.57 -3.36
N ARG A 56 -7.11 7.91 -4.58
CA ARG A 56 -8.48 8.40 -4.80
C ARG A 56 -9.54 7.33 -4.50
N THR A 57 -9.23 6.07 -4.79
CA THR A 57 -10.07 4.93 -4.46
C THR A 57 -10.13 4.69 -2.95
N LEU A 58 -8.99 4.81 -2.25
CA LEU A 58 -8.89 4.60 -0.81
C LEU A 58 -9.47 5.74 0.06
N ARG A 59 -10.02 6.81 -0.54
CA ARG A 59 -10.48 7.98 0.23
C ARG A 59 -11.65 7.70 1.16
N GLU A 60 -12.43 6.65 0.88
CA GLU A 60 -13.64 6.28 1.61
C GLU A 60 -13.31 5.11 2.54
N PRO A 61 -13.08 5.34 3.84
CA PRO A 61 -12.76 4.27 4.77
C PRO A 61 -13.98 3.38 5.03
N THR A 62 -13.75 2.10 5.34
CA THR A 62 -14.79 1.17 5.81
C THR A 62 -15.25 1.56 7.22
N ARG A 63 -16.35 0.95 7.70
CA ARG A 63 -16.86 1.21 9.05
C ARG A 63 -15.83 0.81 10.11
N GLU A 64 -15.21 -0.35 9.93
CA GLU A 64 -14.23 -0.94 10.84
C GLU A 64 -12.98 -0.05 10.91
N MET A 65 -12.53 0.50 9.78
CA MET A 65 -11.47 1.50 9.77
C MET A 65 -11.85 2.72 10.61
N VAL A 66 -13.05 3.29 10.41
CA VAL A 66 -13.51 4.46 11.17
C VAL A 66 -13.62 4.18 12.66
N GLU A 67 -14.09 3.01 13.06
CA GLU A 67 -14.17 2.57 14.45
C GLU A 67 -12.78 2.46 15.07
N ALA A 68 -11.85 1.77 14.41
CA ALA A 68 -10.45 1.68 14.84
C ALA A 68 -9.79 3.06 14.99
N GLY A 69 -10.08 3.98 14.07
CA GLY A 69 -9.62 5.36 14.15
C GLY A 69 -10.13 6.10 15.39
N ARG A 70 -11.42 5.94 15.74
CA ARG A 70 -12.01 6.57 16.94
C ARG A 70 -11.44 6.00 18.24
N GLU A 71 -11.18 4.69 18.27
CA GLU A 71 -10.59 4.03 19.43
C GLU A 71 -9.13 4.44 19.69
N ALA A 72 -8.41 4.83 18.63
CA ALA A 72 -7.02 5.27 18.73
C ALA A 72 -6.82 6.65 19.40
N GLY A 73 -7.91 7.40 19.65
CA GLY A 73 -7.89 8.72 20.29
C GLY A 73 -7.83 9.86 19.28
N ASP A 74 -7.15 10.97 19.64
CA ASP A 74 -7.17 12.22 18.87
C ASP A 74 -5.90 12.51 18.05
N ASP A 75 -4.83 11.72 18.22
CA ASP A 75 -3.58 11.92 17.48
C ASP A 75 -3.75 11.48 16.02
N PRO A 76 -3.61 12.38 15.03
CA PRO A 76 -3.88 12.04 13.63
C PRO A 76 -3.02 10.90 13.07
N ALA A 77 -1.80 10.76 13.56
CA ALA A 77 -0.89 9.71 13.09
C ALA A 77 -1.26 8.35 13.70
N LEU A 78 -1.70 8.32 14.96
CA LEU A 78 -2.26 7.11 15.58
C LEU A 78 -3.58 6.71 14.93
N ILE A 79 -4.49 7.67 14.67
CA ILE A 79 -5.75 7.44 13.96
C ILE A 79 -5.48 6.83 12.58
N TRP A 80 -4.62 7.46 11.77
CA TRP A 80 -4.27 6.96 10.45
C TRP A 80 -3.69 5.55 10.51
N ASN A 81 -2.78 5.29 11.45
CA ASN A 81 -2.17 3.97 11.60
C ASN A 81 -3.21 2.89 11.95
N ALA A 82 -4.13 3.18 12.88
CA ALA A 82 -5.19 2.26 13.27
C ALA A 82 -6.15 1.98 12.09
N MET A 83 -6.57 3.00 11.36
CA MET A 83 -7.40 2.85 10.17
C MET A 83 -6.74 1.96 9.11
N VAL A 84 -5.46 2.17 8.82
CA VAL A 84 -4.73 1.36 7.83
C VAL A 84 -4.55 -0.09 8.30
N ARG A 85 -4.30 -0.32 9.60
CA ARG A 85 -4.21 -1.68 10.16
C ARG A 85 -5.51 -2.45 10.04
N ALA A 86 -6.64 -1.82 10.40
CA ALA A 86 -7.95 -2.44 10.25
C ALA A 86 -8.22 -2.86 8.80
N ALA A 87 -7.88 -2.01 7.82
CA ALA A 87 -8.02 -2.36 6.39
C ALA A 87 -7.18 -3.59 5.99
N LEU A 88 -5.96 -3.71 6.53
CA LEU A 88 -5.06 -4.83 6.24
C LEU A 88 -5.55 -6.13 6.91
N GLU A 89 -6.07 -6.06 8.13
CA GLU A 89 -6.64 -7.20 8.85
C GLU A 89 -7.88 -7.74 8.11
N GLN A 90 -8.76 -6.87 7.63
CA GLN A 90 -9.91 -7.24 6.79
C GLN A 90 -9.51 -7.98 5.51
N ALA A 91 -8.37 -7.61 4.90
CA ALA A 91 -7.87 -8.28 3.71
C ALA A 91 -7.42 -9.71 4.02
N VAL A 92 -6.74 -9.94 5.16
CA VAL A 92 -6.30 -11.27 5.58
C VAL A 92 -7.51 -12.18 5.84
N GLU A 93 -8.52 -11.68 6.58
CA GLU A 93 -9.75 -12.45 6.84
C GLU A 93 -10.47 -12.83 5.56
N THR A 94 -10.55 -11.90 4.59
CA THR A 94 -11.19 -12.17 3.29
C THR A 94 -10.47 -13.27 2.51
N VAL A 95 -9.13 -13.28 2.52
CA VAL A 95 -8.31 -14.28 1.81
C VAL A 95 -8.45 -15.66 2.46
N ASP A 96 -8.43 -15.73 3.79
CA ASP A 96 -8.59 -16.99 4.53
C ASP A 96 -9.98 -17.61 4.30
N THR A 97 -11.03 -16.79 4.25
CA THR A 97 -12.41 -17.27 3.99
C THR A 97 -12.60 -17.84 2.58
N VAL A 98 -11.83 -17.36 1.60
CA VAL A 98 -11.86 -17.86 0.21
C VAL A 98 -11.02 -19.12 0.03
N ALA A 99 -10.04 -19.37 0.91
CA ALA A 99 -9.11 -20.49 0.83
C ALA A 99 -9.65 -21.80 1.45
N GLU A 100 -10.73 -21.78 2.24
CA GLU A 100 -11.39 -23.00 2.72
C GLU A 100 -12.38 -23.56 1.68
N PRO A 101 -12.17 -24.79 1.14
CA PRO A 101 -13.15 -25.41 0.27
C PRO A 101 -14.37 -25.87 1.09
N ALA A 102 -15.56 -25.66 0.52
CA ALA A 102 -16.83 -26.17 1.02
C ALA A 102 -16.88 -27.71 1.11
#